data_AF-A0A0G1IT61-F1
#
_entry.id   AF-A0A0G1IT61-F1
#
_cell.length_a   1.000
_cell.length_b   1.000
_cell.length_c   1.000
_cell.angle_alpha   90.00
_cell.angle_beta   90.00
_cell.angle_gamma   90.00
#
_symmetry.space_group_name_H-M   'P 1'
#
loop_
_entity.id
_entity.type
_entity.pdbx_description
1 polymer ?
#
loop_
_entity_poly.entity_id
_entity_poly.type
_entity_poly.pdbx_seq_one_letter_code
_entity_poly.pdbx_strand_id
1 'polypeptide(L)'
;MVNVNTGGQAINAAVSQINFDNQKLDIVSVGYSQSIFNLWTDEPSYSNAAGTVRFSGGLPSPGFTGVSGAIVRMTFRSKAAGQAAIAFTSGSVLANDGKGTNILDNLKGAFFTIIAAVESAKPPAAPSPTPSALQAAGQPVSIPIITDWPKELEEGSALTVKGLGYPNGKLLIFVQKGSADPVIEEMFAGSDGRFSYNFAKAVSAGLYRVWAKNVSNEGIVSGSSDIVTVEVVQPLFFRVGTIALNYASIIITLLALILLLILIILWIWRRIRKWQERQGVEISEAEKALHEGFEKLQSGLRKYVRYLTAAKSVEGVKRREADAEDDLAEELSGIESKIEKEIEDVEKVNKRRRHEHYGHDKED
;
A
#
# COMPACT_ATOMS: atom_id res chain seq x y z
N MET A 1 -0.75 25.53 -7.65
CA MET A 1 -0.73 24.09 -7.32
C MET A 1 -1.62 23.38 -8.31
N VAL A 2 -1.29 22.16 -8.73
CA VAL A 2 -2.16 21.32 -9.57
C VAL A 2 -2.92 20.38 -8.65
N ASN A 3 -4.24 20.44 -8.72
CA ASN A 3 -5.13 19.60 -7.92
C ASN A 3 -6.09 18.81 -8.81
N VAL A 4 -6.59 17.69 -8.31
CA VAL A 4 -7.62 16.87 -8.95
C VAL A 4 -8.87 16.77 -8.08
N ASN A 5 -10.03 16.92 -8.71
CA ASN A 5 -11.33 16.54 -8.15
C ASN A 5 -11.76 15.25 -8.84
N THR A 6 -12.01 14.23 -8.04
CA THR A 6 -12.29 12.87 -8.53
C THR A 6 -13.76 12.60 -8.82
N GLY A 7 -14.67 13.55 -8.51
CA GLY A 7 -16.11 13.33 -8.68
C GLY A 7 -16.69 12.19 -7.84
N GLY A 8 -15.96 11.74 -6.81
CA GLY A 8 -16.35 10.61 -5.95
C GLY A 8 -15.88 9.23 -6.42
N GLN A 9 -15.21 9.13 -7.58
CA GLN A 9 -14.62 7.88 -8.05
C GLN A 9 -13.16 7.76 -7.62
N ALA A 10 -12.72 6.58 -7.18
CA ALA A 10 -11.32 6.38 -6.82
C ALA A 10 -10.42 6.43 -8.07
N ILE A 11 -9.32 7.19 -8.01
CA ILE A 11 -8.31 7.27 -9.07
C ILE A 11 -6.99 6.67 -8.62
N ASN A 12 -6.21 6.13 -9.55
CA ASN A 12 -4.90 5.55 -9.24
C ASN A 12 -3.75 6.14 -10.07
N ALA A 13 -4.00 6.91 -11.12
CA ALA A 13 -2.95 7.52 -11.91
C ALA A 13 -3.41 8.81 -12.57
N ALA A 14 -2.47 9.73 -12.79
CA ALA A 14 -2.68 10.83 -13.71
C ALA A 14 -1.40 11.17 -14.47
N VAL A 15 -1.60 11.54 -15.73
CA VAL A 15 -0.57 12.08 -16.61
C VAL A 15 -0.97 13.49 -17.01
N SER A 16 -0.01 14.37 -17.19
CA SER A 16 -0.32 15.70 -17.73
C SER A 16 0.86 16.38 -18.39
N GLN A 17 0.54 17.18 -19.40
CA GLN A 17 1.41 18.21 -19.96
C GLN A 17 0.74 19.58 -19.81
N ILE A 18 1.49 20.53 -19.26
CA ILE A 18 1.05 21.90 -18.97
C ILE A 18 1.97 22.86 -19.70
N ASN A 19 1.40 23.90 -20.31
CA ASN A 19 2.14 25.02 -20.86
C ASN A 19 1.99 26.27 -19.99
N PHE A 20 3.02 27.10 -19.96
CA PHE A 20 3.02 28.42 -19.35
C PHE A 20 3.67 29.45 -20.28
N ASP A 21 3.30 30.72 -20.10
CA ASP A 21 3.89 31.85 -20.84
C ASP A 21 5.35 32.09 -20.40
N ASN A 22 6.30 31.54 -21.15
CA ASN A 22 7.74 31.65 -20.87
C ASN A 22 8.35 33.03 -21.18
N GLN A 23 7.60 33.94 -21.81
CA GLN A 23 8.01 35.34 -21.96
C GLN A 23 7.79 36.10 -20.65
N LYS A 24 6.83 35.67 -19.83
CA LYS A 24 6.44 36.34 -18.59
C LYS A 24 6.81 35.58 -17.32
N LEU A 25 7.00 34.28 -17.39
CA LEU A 25 7.27 33.42 -16.24
C LEU A 25 8.47 32.50 -16.50
N ASP A 26 9.28 32.29 -15.47
CA ASP A 26 10.19 31.15 -15.37
C ASP A 26 9.77 30.28 -14.19
N ILE A 27 9.87 28.96 -14.32
CA ILE A 27 9.76 28.05 -13.18
C ILE A 27 11.10 28.02 -12.45
N VAL A 28 11.02 28.15 -11.11
CA VAL A 28 12.14 28.02 -10.18
C VAL A 28 12.20 26.60 -9.61
N SER A 29 11.02 25.99 -9.35
CA SER A 29 10.94 24.62 -8.87
C SER A 29 9.60 23.97 -9.20
N VAL A 30 9.64 22.64 -9.41
CA VAL A 30 8.47 21.77 -9.42
C VAL A 30 8.73 20.68 -8.39
N GLY A 31 7.77 20.46 -7.49
CA GLY A 31 7.89 19.45 -6.43
C GLY A 31 6.57 18.75 -6.17
N TYR A 32 6.64 17.61 -5.49
CA TYR A 32 5.52 16.69 -5.27
C TYR A 32 5.45 16.15 -3.84
N SER A 33 6.08 16.82 -2.89
CA SER A 33 6.08 16.41 -1.47
C SER A 33 4.69 16.40 -0.82
N GLN A 34 3.75 17.16 -1.37
CA GLN A 34 2.33 17.16 -0.94
C GLN A 34 1.44 16.33 -1.88
N SER A 35 2.02 15.52 -2.76
CA SER A 35 1.26 14.77 -3.75
C SER A 35 0.43 13.67 -3.12
N ILE A 36 -0.74 13.41 -3.69
CA ILE A 36 -1.51 12.18 -3.46
C ILE A 36 -0.84 10.96 -4.08
N PHE A 37 0.08 11.15 -5.04
CA PHE A 37 0.82 10.06 -5.68
C PHE A 37 2.13 9.77 -4.94
N ASN A 38 2.45 8.49 -4.81
CA ASN A 38 3.68 8.00 -4.19
C ASN A 38 4.57 7.22 -5.18
N LEU A 39 4.10 7.00 -6.41
CA LEU A 39 4.84 6.39 -7.51
C LEU A 39 4.87 7.35 -8.70
N TRP A 40 6.03 7.47 -9.33
CA TRP A 40 6.22 8.31 -10.51
C TRP A 40 6.84 7.48 -11.63
N THR A 41 6.14 7.37 -12.75
CA THR A 41 6.70 6.78 -13.97
C THR A 41 7.50 7.80 -14.76
N ASP A 42 7.07 9.07 -14.70
CA ASP A 42 7.86 10.22 -15.11
C ASP A 42 7.76 11.29 -14.01
N GLU A 43 8.89 11.57 -13.35
CA GLU A 43 8.94 12.62 -12.33
C GLU A 43 8.58 13.99 -12.92
N PRO A 44 7.94 14.87 -12.13
CA PRO A 44 7.61 16.22 -12.56
C PRO A 44 8.84 16.99 -13.05
N SER A 45 8.84 17.32 -14.33
CA SER A 45 9.93 18.02 -15.00
C SER A 45 9.40 19.21 -15.79
N TYR A 46 10.26 20.21 -16.03
CA TYR A 46 9.89 21.44 -16.71
C TYR A 46 10.99 21.94 -17.66
N SER A 47 10.60 22.80 -18.60
CA SER A 47 11.51 23.52 -19.48
C SER A 47 11.11 24.98 -19.58
N ASN A 48 11.95 25.89 -19.06
CA ASN A 48 11.73 27.33 -19.20
C ASN A 48 11.87 27.80 -20.66
N ALA A 49 12.74 27.17 -21.45
CA ALA A 49 12.90 27.48 -22.86
C ALA A 49 11.65 27.12 -23.66
N ALA A 50 11.02 25.97 -23.38
CA ALA A 50 9.82 25.51 -24.09
C ALA A 50 8.51 25.99 -23.46
N GLY A 51 8.54 26.50 -22.22
CA GLY A 51 7.34 26.87 -21.47
C GLY A 51 6.47 25.67 -21.09
N THR A 52 7.08 24.52 -20.76
CA THR A 52 6.37 23.26 -20.53
C THR A 52 6.65 22.65 -19.15
N VAL A 53 5.67 21.93 -18.62
CA VAL A 53 5.77 21.04 -17.45
C VAL A 53 5.10 19.71 -17.81
N ARG A 54 5.70 18.61 -17.40
CA ARG A 54 5.13 17.26 -17.60
C ARG A 54 5.32 16.42 -16.34
N PHE A 55 4.39 15.51 -16.11
CA PHE A 55 4.49 14.52 -15.05
C PHE A 55 3.62 13.30 -15.34
N SER A 56 4.00 12.16 -14.76
CA SER A 56 3.23 10.91 -14.78
C SER A 56 3.37 10.21 -13.44
N GLY A 57 2.28 10.16 -12.67
CA GLY A 57 2.28 9.62 -11.31
C GLY A 57 1.09 8.74 -11.01
N GLY A 58 1.21 7.95 -9.94
CA GLY A 58 0.15 7.07 -9.48
C GLY A 58 0.19 6.76 -7.99
N LEU A 59 -0.92 6.18 -7.54
CA LEU A 59 -1.19 5.71 -6.18
C LEU A 59 -1.84 4.33 -6.31
N PRO A 60 -1.22 3.25 -5.78
CA PRO A 60 -1.82 1.92 -5.78
C PRO A 60 -3.19 1.88 -5.08
N SER A 61 -3.90 0.76 -5.24
CA SER A 61 -5.18 0.53 -4.54
C SER A 61 -5.04 0.76 -3.02
N PRO A 62 -6.02 1.43 -2.38
CA PRO A 62 -7.38 1.73 -2.86
C PRO A 62 -7.52 2.99 -3.74
N GLY A 63 -6.42 3.66 -4.09
CA GLY A 63 -6.43 4.91 -4.86
C GLY A 63 -6.83 6.12 -4.02
N PHE A 64 -7.08 7.25 -4.69
CA PHE A 64 -7.49 8.50 -4.07
C PHE A 64 -8.93 8.85 -4.44
N THR A 65 -9.72 9.24 -3.46
CA THR A 65 -11.06 9.83 -3.64
C THR A 65 -11.12 11.13 -2.87
N GLY A 66 -11.53 12.21 -3.53
CA GLY A 66 -11.63 13.52 -2.92
C GLY A 66 -11.90 14.64 -3.93
N VAL A 67 -12.22 15.83 -3.40
CA VAL A 67 -12.56 17.01 -4.20
C VAL A 67 -11.37 17.91 -4.52
N SER A 68 -10.22 17.69 -3.87
CA SER A 68 -8.99 18.47 -4.06
C SER A 68 -7.75 17.69 -3.63
N GLY A 69 -7.34 16.69 -4.42
CA GLY A 69 -6.06 16.00 -4.23
C GLY A 69 -4.93 16.78 -4.88
N ALA A 70 -3.88 17.14 -4.14
CA ALA A 70 -2.72 17.81 -4.70
C ALA A 70 -1.86 16.82 -5.52
N ILE A 71 -1.41 17.20 -6.71
CA ILE A 71 -0.57 16.37 -7.57
C ILE A 71 0.86 16.91 -7.65
N VAL A 72 1.02 18.17 -8.06
CA VAL A 72 2.32 18.86 -8.13
C VAL A 72 2.23 20.32 -7.73
N ARG A 73 3.30 20.85 -7.15
CA ARG A 73 3.49 22.26 -6.82
C ARG A 73 4.54 22.86 -7.72
N MET A 74 4.16 23.88 -8.48
CA MET A 74 5.06 24.68 -9.33
C MET A 74 5.28 26.05 -8.69
N THR A 75 6.53 26.50 -8.64
CA THR A 75 6.93 27.82 -8.17
C THR A 75 7.46 28.64 -9.35
N PHE A 76 6.85 29.78 -9.61
CA PHE A 76 7.22 30.66 -10.70
C PHE A 76 7.91 31.93 -10.19
N ARG A 77 8.83 32.45 -11.01
CA ARG A 77 9.41 33.79 -10.94
C ARG A 77 8.90 34.60 -12.13
N SER A 78 8.40 35.80 -11.89
CA SER A 78 7.95 36.72 -12.94
C SER A 78 9.13 37.36 -13.67
N LYS A 79 9.05 37.44 -15.00
CA LYS A 79 10.03 38.07 -15.91
C LYS A 79 9.53 39.41 -16.44
N ALA A 80 8.23 39.51 -16.71
CA ALA A 80 7.62 40.68 -17.30
C ALA A 80 6.19 40.87 -16.80
N ALA A 81 5.73 42.12 -16.77
CA ALA A 81 4.35 42.46 -16.45
C ALA A 81 3.38 42.00 -17.54
N GLY A 82 2.11 41.84 -17.15
CA GLY A 82 1.03 41.42 -18.03
C GLY A 82 0.35 40.13 -17.57
N GLN A 83 -0.66 39.70 -18.32
CA GLN A 83 -1.37 38.45 -18.04
C GLN A 83 -0.56 37.25 -18.52
N ALA A 84 -0.30 36.31 -17.63
CA ALA A 84 0.38 35.05 -17.93
C ALA A 84 -0.60 33.88 -17.70
N ALA A 85 -0.83 33.09 -18.75
CA ALA A 85 -1.67 31.91 -18.69
C ALA A 85 -0.83 30.67 -18.34
N ILE A 86 -1.43 29.78 -17.56
CA ILE A 86 -0.97 28.41 -17.31
C ILE A 86 -2.10 27.49 -17.72
N ALA A 87 -1.88 26.68 -18.75
CA ALA A 87 -2.93 25.87 -19.36
C ALA A 87 -2.47 24.43 -19.50
N PHE A 88 -3.42 23.51 -19.33
CA PHE A 88 -3.18 22.11 -19.65
C PHE A 88 -3.22 21.92 -21.16
N THR A 89 -2.17 21.36 -21.72
CA THR A 89 -2.10 20.95 -23.12
C THR A 89 -2.72 19.57 -23.28
N SER A 90 -2.47 18.68 -22.33
CA SER A 90 -3.07 17.34 -22.27
C SER A 90 -3.11 16.81 -20.85
N GLY A 91 -3.97 15.82 -20.63
CA GLY A 91 -4.07 15.11 -19.35
C GLY A 91 -4.85 13.83 -19.46
N SER A 92 -4.66 12.95 -18.49
CA SER A 92 -5.41 11.73 -18.27
C SER A 92 -5.53 11.49 -16.77
N VAL A 93 -6.68 11.02 -16.31
CA VAL A 93 -6.92 10.62 -14.92
C VAL A 93 -7.56 9.24 -14.95
N LEU A 94 -6.87 8.23 -14.44
CA LEU A 94 -7.29 6.83 -14.54
C LEU A 94 -8.01 6.38 -13.26
N ALA A 95 -9.14 5.70 -13.44
CA ALA A 95 -9.90 5.07 -12.38
C ALA A 95 -9.12 3.91 -11.76
N ASN A 96 -9.30 3.72 -10.45
CA ASN A 96 -8.75 2.56 -9.73
C ASN A 96 -9.62 1.31 -9.93
N ASP A 97 -9.77 0.87 -11.18
CA ASP A 97 -10.63 -0.25 -11.60
C ASP A 97 -9.87 -1.45 -12.20
N GLY A 98 -8.54 -1.34 -12.28
CA GLY A 98 -7.66 -2.34 -12.89
C GLY A 98 -7.71 -2.41 -14.42
N LYS A 99 -8.51 -1.57 -15.09
CA LYS A 99 -8.66 -1.52 -16.55
C LYS A 99 -8.01 -0.29 -17.18
N GLY A 100 -7.66 0.70 -16.36
CA GLY A 100 -7.05 1.95 -16.84
C GLY A 100 -8.08 2.86 -17.51
N THR A 101 -9.33 2.85 -17.06
CA THR A 101 -10.38 3.71 -17.61
C THR A 101 -10.08 5.18 -17.30
N ASN A 102 -9.97 6.01 -18.34
CA ASN A 102 -9.79 7.45 -18.19
C ASN A 102 -11.13 8.11 -17.83
N ILE A 103 -11.17 8.80 -16.69
CA ILE A 103 -12.34 9.50 -16.16
C ILE A 103 -12.17 11.02 -16.14
N LEU A 104 -11.16 11.54 -16.84
CA LEU A 104 -10.94 12.98 -16.95
C LEU A 104 -12.10 13.66 -17.72
N ASP A 105 -12.85 14.50 -17.02
CA ASP A 105 -13.94 15.29 -17.59
C ASP A 105 -13.47 16.68 -18.08
N ASN A 106 -12.69 17.40 -17.26
CA ASN A 106 -12.29 18.78 -17.58
C ASN A 106 -10.90 19.14 -17.01
N LEU A 107 -10.18 20.00 -17.72
CA LEU A 107 -8.90 20.56 -17.33
C LEU A 107 -9.02 22.08 -17.17
N LYS A 108 -8.81 22.58 -15.95
CA LYS A 108 -8.91 24.01 -15.64
C LYS A 108 -7.54 24.63 -15.48
N GLY A 109 -7.17 25.49 -16.42
CA GLY A 109 -5.97 26.33 -16.32
C GLY A 109 -6.13 27.48 -15.32
N ALA A 110 -5.08 28.30 -15.21
CA ALA A 110 -5.05 29.48 -14.37
C ALA A 110 -4.49 30.69 -15.13
N PHE A 111 -4.94 31.89 -14.74
CA PHE A 111 -4.40 33.16 -15.24
C PHE A 111 -3.84 33.97 -14.09
N PHE A 112 -2.63 34.52 -14.28
CA PHE A 112 -1.97 35.39 -13.32
C PHE A 112 -1.76 36.76 -13.94
N THR A 113 -2.16 37.81 -13.24
CA THR A 113 -1.84 39.19 -13.64
C THR A 113 -0.57 39.61 -12.92
N ILE A 114 0.52 39.75 -13.67
CA ILE A 114 1.79 40.24 -13.16
C ILE A 114 1.79 41.75 -13.29
N ILE A 115 1.86 42.45 -12.17
CA ILE A 115 1.94 43.90 -12.15
C ILE A 115 3.41 44.29 -12.19
N ALA A 116 3.75 45.30 -13.00
CA ALA A 116 5.10 45.83 -13.05
C ALA A 116 5.51 46.29 -11.64
N ALA A 117 6.70 45.89 -11.20
CA ALA A 117 7.31 46.53 -10.05
C ALA A 117 7.44 48.02 -10.38
N VAL A 118 6.83 48.88 -9.56
CA VAL A 118 7.00 50.33 -9.71
C VAL A 118 8.46 50.62 -9.40
N GLU A 119 9.28 50.83 -10.43
CA GLU A 119 10.57 51.46 -10.24
C GLU A 119 10.32 52.80 -9.57
N SER A 120 10.80 52.96 -8.33
CA SER A 120 11.01 54.30 -7.79
C SER A 120 11.97 54.98 -8.75
N ALA A 121 11.47 56.03 -9.42
CA ALA A 121 12.19 56.76 -10.45
C ALA A 121 13.62 57.01 -10.01
N LYS A 122 14.58 56.46 -10.77
CA LYS A 122 15.98 56.88 -10.68
C LYS A 122 15.98 58.40 -10.92
N PRO A 123 16.45 59.22 -9.96
CA PRO A 123 16.48 60.66 -10.13
C PRO A 123 17.20 61.04 -11.45
N PRO A 124 16.67 62.02 -12.20
CA PRO A 124 17.30 62.47 -13.44
C PRO A 124 18.75 62.88 -13.16
N ALA A 125 19.66 62.48 -14.04
CA ALA A 125 21.06 62.87 -13.97
C ALA A 125 21.17 64.39 -13.88
N ALA A 126 21.54 64.90 -12.70
CA ALA A 126 21.68 66.32 -12.45
C ALA A 126 23.05 66.82 -12.97
N PRO A 127 23.11 68.03 -13.55
CA PRO A 127 24.36 68.75 -13.75
C PRO A 127 24.95 69.21 -12.40
N SER A 128 26.26 69.06 -12.19
CA SER A 128 27.00 69.55 -11.01
C SER A 128 27.23 71.08 -11.03
N PRO A 129 27.69 71.71 -9.93
CA PRO A 129 27.09 71.94 -8.60
C PRO A 129 26.81 73.46 -8.38
N THR A 130 26.10 73.99 -7.37
CA THR A 130 26.51 74.21 -5.95
C THR A 130 25.34 74.95 -5.21
N PRO A 131 25.37 75.18 -3.88
CA PRO A 131 24.57 74.46 -2.87
C PRO A 131 23.48 75.32 -2.21
N SER A 132 22.34 74.72 -1.81
CA SER A 132 21.69 75.15 -0.55
C SER A 132 20.62 74.16 -0.09
N ALA A 133 20.90 73.58 1.07
CA ALA A 133 20.00 73.09 2.11
C ALA A 133 18.71 72.32 1.70
N LEU A 134 18.77 70.98 1.83
CA LEU A 134 17.82 70.23 2.67
C LEU A 134 18.45 68.90 3.10
N GLN A 135 18.20 68.54 4.35
CA GLN A 135 18.85 67.46 5.09
C GLN A 135 18.41 66.04 4.67
N ALA A 136 19.38 65.13 4.79
CA ALA A 136 19.29 63.71 5.19
C ALA A 136 18.44 62.75 4.33
N ALA A 137 19.06 62.17 3.30
CA ALA A 137 18.75 60.81 2.85
C ALA A 137 19.88 59.88 3.30
N GLY A 138 19.56 58.94 4.19
CA GLY A 138 20.50 57.95 4.72
C GLY A 138 21.13 57.08 3.62
N GLN A 139 22.36 56.65 3.87
CA GLN A 139 23.11 55.77 2.97
C GLN A 139 22.31 54.49 2.66
N PRO A 140 22.28 53.98 1.40
CA PRO A 140 21.62 52.73 1.09
C PRO A 140 22.34 51.57 1.79
N VAL A 141 21.62 50.86 2.67
CA VAL A 141 22.11 49.66 3.36
C VAL A 141 22.24 48.50 2.38
N SER A 142 23.38 47.81 2.38
CA SER A 142 23.61 46.67 1.49
C SER A 142 22.62 45.53 1.76
N ILE A 143 22.27 44.76 0.73
CA ILE A 143 21.40 43.58 0.84
C ILE A 143 22.27 42.40 1.33
N PRO A 144 21.80 41.60 2.29
CA PRO A 144 22.55 40.42 2.73
C PRO A 144 22.52 39.30 1.69
N ILE A 145 23.54 38.45 1.68
CA ILE A 145 23.69 37.32 0.76
C ILE A 145 23.73 36.04 1.60
N ILE A 146 22.85 35.09 1.32
CA ILE A 146 22.90 33.75 1.91
C ILE A 146 23.84 32.90 1.04
N THR A 147 24.85 32.30 1.67
CA THR A 147 25.92 31.59 0.97
C THR A 147 25.90 30.08 1.17
N ASP A 148 25.39 29.61 2.32
CA ASP A 148 25.40 28.18 2.67
C ASP A 148 24.13 27.81 3.45
N TRP A 149 23.46 26.75 3.02
CA TRP A 149 22.24 26.22 3.61
C TRP A 149 22.04 24.75 3.20
N PRO A 150 21.38 23.93 4.03
CA PRO A 150 20.99 22.58 3.65
C PRO A 150 19.88 22.63 2.60
N LYS A 151 20.02 21.90 1.49
CA LYS A 151 18.92 21.73 0.52
C LYS A 151 17.84 20.79 1.05
N GLU A 152 18.25 19.79 1.81
CA GLU A 152 17.41 18.78 2.43
C GLU A 152 17.82 18.60 3.90
N LEU A 153 16.84 18.36 4.76
CA LEU A 153 17.05 18.21 6.21
C LEU A 153 16.04 17.21 6.78
N GLU A 154 16.43 16.40 7.77
CA GLU A 154 15.48 15.51 8.44
C GLU A 154 14.64 16.25 9.48
N GLU A 155 13.36 15.88 9.59
CA GLU A 155 12.47 16.38 10.64
C GLU A 155 13.09 16.21 12.03
N GLY A 156 13.03 17.28 12.83
CA GLY A 156 13.67 17.37 14.13
C GLY A 156 15.11 17.89 14.12
N SER A 157 15.76 17.99 12.96
CA SER A 157 17.11 18.52 12.86
C SER A 157 17.16 20.06 12.97
N ALA A 158 18.35 20.58 13.28
CA ALA A 158 18.59 22.03 13.35
C ALA A 158 18.79 22.64 11.96
N LEU A 159 18.00 23.66 11.61
CA LEU A 159 18.16 24.42 10.38
C LEU A 159 19.22 25.52 10.57
N THR A 160 20.38 25.35 9.95
CA THR A 160 21.47 26.34 9.96
C THR A 160 21.63 27.01 8.61
N VAL A 161 21.75 28.33 8.59
CA VAL A 161 21.94 29.16 7.40
C VAL A 161 23.09 30.13 7.63
N LYS A 162 24.00 30.24 6.66
CA LYS A 162 25.14 31.17 6.74
C LYS A 162 25.15 32.13 5.57
N GLY A 163 25.76 33.28 5.78
CA GLY A 163 25.85 34.31 4.76
C GLY A 163 26.70 35.50 5.14
N LEU A 164 26.58 36.54 4.32
CA LEU A 164 27.23 37.83 4.44
C LEU A 164 26.16 38.92 4.60
N GLY A 165 26.26 39.69 5.67
CA GLY A 165 25.43 40.86 5.95
C GLY A 165 26.27 42.11 6.09
N TYR A 166 25.66 43.16 6.65
CA TYR A 166 26.38 44.40 6.97
C TYR A 166 27.29 44.17 8.20
N PRO A 167 28.61 44.46 8.13
CA PRO A 167 29.53 44.22 9.26
C PRO A 167 29.09 44.88 10.56
N ASN A 168 29.07 44.11 11.66
CA ASN A 168 28.50 44.50 12.97
C ASN A 168 27.05 45.00 12.92
N GLY A 169 26.36 44.81 11.79
CA GLY A 169 24.99 45.24 11.57
C GLY A 169 23.99 44.22 12.10
N LYS A 170 22.79 44.72 12.39
CA LYS A 170 21.65 43.90 12.77
C LYS A 170 21.06 43.25 11.50
N LEU A 171 20.67 41.99 11.59
CA LEU A 171 20.02 41.21 10.54
C LEU A 171 18.67 40.71 11.03
N LEU A 172 17.69 40.75 10.14
CA LEU A 172 16.40 40.09 10.28
C LEU A 172 16.40 38.85 9.37
N ILE A 173 16.32 37.66 9.96
CA ILE A 173 16.19 36.39 9.25
C ILE A 173 14.72 35.99 9.29
N PHE A 174 14.16 35.63 8.12
CA PHE A 174 12.78 35.20 7.97
C PHE A 174 12.77 33.72 7.62
N VAL A 175 12.03 32.92 8.37
CA VAL A 175 11.86 31.48 8.14
C VAL A 175 10.37 31.19 7.96
N GLN A 176 9.98 30.69 6.79
CA GLN A 176 8.59 30.46 6.44
C GLN A 176 8.33 28.99 6.06
N LYS A 177 7.44 28.31 6.77
CA LYS A 177 6.97 26.96 6.41
C LYS A 177 5.77 27.06 5.46
N GLY A 178 5.93 26.60 4.22
CA GLY A 178 4.86 26.58 3.21
C GLY A 178 4.26 27.97 2.97
N SER A 179 3.00 28.14 3.38
CA SER A 179 2.22 29.39 3.24
C SER A 179 1.97 30.10 4.58
N ALA A 180 2.50 29.58 5.69
CA ALA A 180 2.32 30.20 7.01
C ALA A 180 3.01 31.57 7.09
N ASP A 181 2.70 32.36 8.11
CA ASP A 181 3.42 33.60 8.38
C ASP A 181 4.90 33.30 8.71
N PRO A 182 5.85 34.12 8.22
CA PRO A 182 7.25 33.92 8.50
C PRO A 182 7.56 34.19 9.97
N VAL A 183 8.35 33.30 10.58
CA VAL A 183 9.02 33.58 11.85
C VAL A 183 10.18 34.54 11.55
N ILE A 184 10.22 35.66 12.26
CA ILE A 184 11.26 36.68 12.10
C ILE A 184 12.16 36.61 13.33
N GLU A 185 13.45 36.39 13.13
CA GLU A 185 14.44 36.39 14.20
C GLU A 185 15.54 37.40 13.90
N GLU A 186 16.03 38.04 14.95
CA GLU A 186 17.05 39.07 14.86
C GLU A 186 18.40 38.49 15.26
N MET A 187 19.45 38.85 14.53
CA MET A 187 20.83 38.52 14.89
C MET A 187 21.79 39.63 14.47
N PHE A 188 23.07 39.49 14.78
CA PHE A 188 24.11 40.41 14.31
C PHE A 188 25.11 39.67 13.43
N ALA A 189 25.55 40.32 12.36
CA ALA A 189 26.71 39.85 11.61
C ALA A 189 28.00 40.19 12.36
N GLY A 190 29.04 39.37 12.16
CA GLY A 190 30.37 39.62 12.71
C GLY A 190 31.02 40.87 12.13
N SER A 191 32.21 41.18 12.63
CA SER A 191 33.02 42.33 12.17
C SER A 191 33.47 42.23 10.71
N ASP A 192 33.47 41.02 10.16
CA ASP A 192 33.75 40.71 8.75
C ASP A 192 32.46 40.59 7.91
N GLY A 193 31.29 40.87 8.50
CA GLY A 193 29.99 40.72 7.87
C GLY A 193 29.46 39.29 7.82
N ARG A 194 30.20 38.28 8.28
CA ARG A 194 29.70 36.90 8.26
C ARG A 194 28.65 36.67 9.33
N PHE A 195 27.63 35.89 9.01
CA PHE A 195 26.64 35.42 9.98
C PHE A 195 26.41 33.92 9.85
N SER A 196 26.07 33.28 10.97
CA SER A 196 25.63 31.89 11.05
C SER A 196 24.40 31.82 11.92
N TYR A 197 23.25 31.67 11.28
CA TYR A 197 21.95 31.58 11.90
C TYR A 197 21.59 30.12 12.18
N ASN A 198 21.09 29.82 13.37
CA ASN A 198 20.54 28.51 13.71
C ASN A 198 19.10 28.67 14.20
N PHE A 199 18.15 28.08 13.48
CA PHE A 199 16.75 28.13 13.85
C PHE A 199 16.48 27.23 15.04
N ALA A 200 16.20 27.83 16.20
CA ALA A 200 16.09 27.10 17.46
C ALA A 200 14.89 26.15 17.53
N LYS A 201 13.86 26.36 16.70
CA LYS A 201 12.68 25.49 16.64
C LYS A 201 12.98 24.25 15.80
N ALA A 202 12.65 23.09 16.34
CA ALA A 202 12.68 21.84 15.60
C ALA A 202 11.83 21.97 14.32
N VAL A 203 12.46 21.71 13.19
CA VAL A 203 11.79 21.76 11.89
C VAL A 203 10.92 20.52 11.72
N SER A 204 9.64 20.74 11.38
CA SER A 204 8.72 19.66 11.02
C SER A 204 8.68 19.47 9.50
N ALA A 205 8.31 18.28 9.03
CA ALA A 205 8.30 17.95 7.61
C ALA A 205 7.54 19.00 6.76
N GLY A 206 8.13 19.37 5.61
CA GLY A 206 7.60 20.36 4.68
C GLY A 206 8.66 21.28 4.06
N LEU A 207 8.20 22.18 3.19
CA LEU A 207 9.07 23.12 2.47
C LEU A 207 9.25 24.42 3.26
N TYR A 208 10.50 24.81 3.50
CA TYR A 208 10.86 26.06 4.17
C TYR A 208 11.49 27.03 3.18
N ARG A 209 11.12 28.31 3.30
CA ARG A 209 11.75 29.43 2.61
C ARG A 209 12.47 30.30 3.63
N VAL A 210 13.71 30.67 3.33
CA VAL A 210 14.53 31.53 4.20
C VAL A 210 15.07 32.71 3.39
N TRP A 211 14.99 33.91 3.97
CA TRP A 211 15.61 35.12 3.43
C TRP A 211 16.03 36.06 4.56
N ALA A 212 16.87 37.03 4.25
CA ALA A 212 17.40 37.97 5.23
C ALA A 212 17.28 39.43 4.78
N LYS A 213 17.30 40.35 5.74
CA LYS A 213 17.43 41.81 5.55
C LYS A 213 18.42 42.38 6.55
N ASN A 214 19.25 43.34 6.14
CA ASN A 214 20.09 44.11 7.03
C ASN A 214 19.28 45.28 7.63
N VAL A 215 19.66 45.70 8.82
CA VAL A 215 19.16 46.90 9.51
C VAL A 215 20.37 47.73 9.92
N SER A 216 20.41 48.99 9.48
CA SER A 216 21.49 49.91 9.87
C SER A 216 21.36 50.35 11.32
N ASN A 217 22.43 50.98 11.83
CA ASN A 217 22.43 51.60 13.16
C ASN A 217 21.37 52.72 13.31
N GLU A 218 20.91 53.27 12.18
CA GLU A 218 19.86 54.30 12.09
C GLU A 218 18.45 53.68 11.95
N GLY A 219 18.34 52.35 11.97
CA GLY A 219 17.07 51.63 11.84
C GLY A 219 16.58 51.43 10.41
N ILE A 220 17.38 51.78 9.39
CA ILE A 220 17.02 51.62 7.98
C ILE A 220 17.13 50.16 7.58
N VAL A 221 16.08 49.59 7.01
CA VAL A 221 16.02 48.19 6.58
C VAL A 221 16.35 48.06 5.09
N SER A 222 17.23 47.12 4.74
CA SER A 222 17.59 46.82 3.35
C SER A 222 16.48 46.10 2.56
N GLY A 223 16.70 45.93 1.26
CA GLY A 223 15.97 44.92 0.46
C GLY A 223 16.20 43.49 0.98
N SER A 224 15.35 42.55 0.54
CA SER A 224 15.49 41.12 0.85
C SER A 224 16.64 40.48 0.08
N SER A 225 17.33 39.54 0.72
CA SER A 225 18.20 38.59 0.02
C SER A 225 17.39 37.73 -0.97
N ASP A 226 18.11 36.98 -1.81
CA ASP A 226 17.52 35.83 -2.50
C ASP A 226 16.89 34.87 -1.49
N ILE A 227 15.77 34.28 -1.89
CA ILE A 227 15.06 33.28 -1.08
C ILE A 227 15.69 31.92 -1.33
N VAL A 228 16.21 31.32 -0.26
CA VAL A 228 16.68 29.93 -0.29
C VAL A 228 15.57 29.00 0.18
N THR A 229 15.56 27.78 -0.37
CA THR A 229 14.55 26.77 -0.06
C THR A 229 15.20 25.55 0.59
N VAL A 230 14.59 25.04 1.65
CA VAL A 230 15.01 23.84 2.37
C VAL A 230 13.83 22.88 2.42
N GLU A 231 14.04 21.65 1.96
CA GLU A 231 13.07 20.58 2.07
C GLU A 231 13.31 19.79 3.36
N VAL A 232 12.33 19.79 4.26
CA VAL A 232 12.40 18.99 5.48
C VAL A 232 11.64 17.70 5.25
N VAL A 233 12.35 16.59 5.24
CA VAL A 233 11.82 15.25 4.97
C VAL A 233 11.64 14.47 6.26
N GLN A 234 10.70 13.53 6.26
CA GLN A 234 10.56 12.60 7.38
C GLN A 234 11.72 11.59 7.40
N PRO A 235 12.20 11.14 8.56
CA PRO A 235 13.20 10.08 8.63
C PRO A 235 12.78 8.82 7.85
N LEU A 236 13.75 8.17 7.21
CA LEU A 236 13.49 6.99 6.36
C LEU A 236 12.78 5.86 7.12
N PHE A 237 13.06 5.68 8.41
CA PHE A 237 12.43 4.62 9.20
C PHE A 237 10.92 4.82 9.40
N PHE A 238 10.39 6.05 9.37
CA PHE A 238 8.94 6.28 9.39
C PHE A 238 8.30 5.97 8.03
N ARG A 239 9.02 6.26 6.93
CA ARG A 239 8.58 5.95 5.55
C ARG A 239 8.56 4.44 5.28
N VAL A 240 9.52 3.69 5.84
CA VAL A 240 9.65 2.24 5.66
C VAL A 240 8.95 1.44 6.78
N GLY A 241 8.94 1.97 8.01
CA GLY A 241 8.37 1.30 9.17
C GLY A 241 6.85 1.18 9.13
N THR A 242 6.14 2.14 8.56
CA THR A 242 4.68 2.05 8.34
C THR A 242 4.32 0.95 7.35
N ILE A 243 5.13 0.76 6.31
CA ILE A 243 5.02 -0.35 5.37
C ILE A 243 5.25 -1.67 6.13
N ALA A 244 6.37 -1.79 6.86
CA ALA A 244 6.69 -3.00 7.62
C ALA A 244 5.62 -3.36 8.67
N LEU A 245 5.08 -2.38 9.40
CA LEU A 245 4.05 -2.58 10.42
C LEU A 245 2.70 -3.00 9.82
N ASN A 246 2.29 -2.41 8.70
CA ASN A 246 1.04 -2.78 8.03
C ASN A 246 1.09 -4.20 7.46
N TYR A 247 2.23 -4.65 6.94
CA TYR A 247 2.38 -6.02 6.46
C TYR A 247 2.65 -7.02 7.58
N ALA A 248 3.21 -6.61 8.72
CA ALA A 248 3.46 -7.50 9.84
C ALA A 248 2.18 -8.15 10.38
N SER A 249 1.10 -7.39 10.53
CA SER A 249 -0.19 -7.93 10.99
C SER A 249 -0.75 -8.97 10.00
N ILE A 250 -0.70 -8.68 8.70
CA ILE A 250 -1.13 -9.57 7.63
C ILE A 250 -0.30 -10.88 7.65
N ILE A 251 1.03 -10.76 7.72
CA ILE A 251 1.93 -11.93 7.75
C ILE A 251 1.66 -12.79 8.99
N ILE A 252 1.53 -12.19 10.18
CA ILE A 252 1.24 -12.91 11.43
C ILE A 252 -0.11 -13.63 11.34
N THR A 253 -1.16 -12.98 10.82
CA THR A 253 -2.47 -13.63 10.63
C THR A 253 -2.41 -14.78 9.63
N LEU A 254 -1.67 -14.63 8.53
CA LEU A 254 -1.50 -15.69 7.54
C LEU A 254 -0.76 -16.90 8.13
N LEU A 255 0.31 -16.66 8.90
CA LEU A 255 1.06 -17.72 9.59
C LEU A 255 0.18 -18.47 10.61
N ALA A 256 -0.67 -17.75 11.34
CA ALA A 256 -1.62 -18.35 12.28
C ALA A 256 -2.66 -19.25 11.56
N LEU A 257 -3.17 -18.81 10.41
CA LEU A 257 -4.10 -19.60 9.59
C LEU A 257 -3.43 -20.85 9.00
N ILE A 258 -2.19 -20.74 8.54
CA ILE A 258 -1.42 -21.88 8.02
C ILE A 258 -1.17 -22.90 9.14
N LEU A 259 -0.77 -22.44 10.33
CA LEU A 259 -0.58 -23.31 11.50
C LEU A 259 -1.88 -24.04 11.86
N LEU A 260 -3.01 -23.33 11.90
CA LEU A 260 -4.33 -23.90 12.17
C LEU A 260 -4.71 -24.96 11.13
N LEU A 261 -4.46 -24.70 9.84
CA LEU A 261 -4.72 -25.65 8.77
C LEU A 261 -3.85 -26.92 8.88
N ILE A 262 -2.56 -26.77 9.24
CA ILE A 262 -1.67 -27.91 9.52
C ILE A 262 -2.20 -28.75 10.69
N LEU A 263 -2.66 -28.10 11.77
CA LEU A 263 -3.24 -28.80 12.92
C LEU A 263 -4.51 -29.58 12.55
N ILE A 264 -5.39 -29.01 11.73
CA ILE A 264 -6.60 -29.69 11.23
C ILE A 264 -6.23 -30.91 10.39
N ILE A 265 -5.27 -30.77 9.45
CA ILE A 265 -4.81 -31.88 8.61
C ILE A 265 -4.23 -33.00 9.47
N LEU A 266 -3.39 -32.67 10.45
CA LEU A 266 -2.81 -33.65 11.38
C LEU A 266 -3.88 -34.35 12.22
N TRP A 267 -4.92 -33.62 12.64
CA TRP A 267 -6.03 -34.19 13.39
C TRP A 267 -6.85 -35.16 12.53
N ILE A 268 -7.23 -34.78 11.30
CA ILE A 268 -7.94 -35.64 10.36
C ILE A 268 -7.12 -36.88 10.03
N TRP A 269 -5.82 -36.73 9.76
CA TRP A 269 -4.95 -37.86 9.44
C TRP A 269 -4.84 -38.86 10.60
N ARG A 270 -4.65 -38.36 11.83
CA ARG A 270 -4.65 -39.20 13.03
C ARG A 270 -5.98 -39.91 13.24
N ARG A 271 -7.10 -39.21 12.96
CA ARG A 271 -8.44 -39.79 13.03
C ARG A 271 -8.58 -40.93 12.01
N ILE A 272 -8.34 -40.68 10.73
CA ILE A 272 -8.46 -41.69 9.66
C ILE A 272 -7.57 -42.91 9.93
N ARG A 273 -6.34 -42.71 10.37
CA ARG A 273 -5.42 -43.82 10.66
C ARG A 273 -5.97 -44.77 11.73
N LYS A 274 -6.53 -44.25 12.83
CA LYS A 274 -7.18 -45.08 13.86
C LYS A 274 -8.44 -45.78 13.36
N TRP A 275 -9.09 -45.25 12.32
CA TRP A 275 -10.34 -45.77 11.80
C TRP A 275 -10.11 -46.93 10.83
N GLN A 276 -8.98 -46.95 10.11
CA GLN A 276 -8.65 -48.05 9.18
C GLN A 276 -8.32 -49.36 9.89
N GLU A 277 -7.73 -49.32 11.08
CA GLU A 277 -7.35 -50.53 11.83
C GLU A 277 -8.55 -51.38 12.27
N ARG A 278 -9.73 -50.79 12.45
CA ARG A 278 -10.93 -51.50 12.93
C ARG A 278 -11.78 -52.11 11.80
N GLN A 279 -11.70 -51.57 10.58
CA GLN A 279 -12.58 -52.00 9.48
C GLN A 279 -12.07 -53.24 8.73
N GLY A 280 -10.75 -53.46 8.69
CA GLY A 280 -10.18 -54.60 7.98
C GLY A 280 -10.44 -55.96 8.64
N VAL A 281 -10.66 -55.96 9.97
CA VAL A 281 -10.86 -57.19 10.75
C VAL A 281 -12.23 -57.81 10.46
N GLU A 282 -13.30 -57.02 10.57
CA GLU A 282 -14.69 -57.47 10.42
C GLU A 282 -15.01 -57.97 8.99
N ILE A 283 -14.44 -57.31 7.96
CA ILE A 283 -14.61 -57.75 6.56
C ILE A 283 -13.88 -59.08 6.32
N SER A 284 -12.70 -59.27 6.94
CA SER A 284 -11.93 -60.51 6.82
C SER A 284 -12.61 -61.68 7.53
N GLU A 285 -13.31 -61.44 8.63
CA GLU A 285 -14.06 -62.48 9.36
C GLU A 285 -15.28 -62.96 8.57
N ALA A 286 -16.04 -62.04 7.95
CA ALA A 286 -17.14 -62.37 7.05
C ALA A 286 -16.68 -63.15 5.80
N GLU A 287 -15.55 -62.75 5.19
CA GLU A 287 -14.97 -63.46 4.05
C GLU A 287 -14.56 -64.89 4.43
N LYS A 288 -13.93 -65.06 5.59
CA LYS A 288 -13.52 -66.37 6.10
C LYS A 288 -14.71 -67.28 6.38
N ALA A 289 -15.77 -66.77 7.02
CA ALA A 289 -16.98 -67.53 7.28
C ALA A 289 -17.68 -68.00 5.99
N LEU A 290 -17.67 -67.16 4.95
CA LEU A 290 -18.21 -67.50 3.63
C LEU A 290 -17.41 -68.62 2.95
N HIS A 291 -16.08 -68.57 3.02
CA HIS A 291 -15.23 -69.61 2.45
C HIS A 291 -15.41 -70.96 3.18
N GLU A 292 -15.40 -70.95 4.52
CA GLU A 292 -15.68 -72.14 5.33
C GLU A 292 -17.08 -72.71 5.06
N GLY A 293 -18.08 -71.84 4.85
CA GLY A 293 -19.43 -72.24 4.48
C GLY A 293 -19.47 -72.94 3.13
N PHE A 294 -18.79 -72.38 2.12
CA PHE A 294 -18.74 -72.96 0.79
C PHE A 294 -18.01 -74.33 0.76
N GLU A 295 -16.91 -74.47 1.52
CA GLU A 295 -16.21 -75.75 1.66
C GLU A 295 -17.09 -76.83 2.30
N LYS A 296 -17.83 -76.48 3.37
CA LYS A 296 -18.79 -77.38 4.02
C LYS A 296 -19.90 -77.80 3.07
N LEU A 297 -20.48 -76.86 2.33
CA LEU A 297 -21.50 -77.15 1.32
C LEU A 297 -20.98 -78.10 0.23
N GLN A 298 -19.78 -77.86 -0.29
CA GLN A 298 -19.17 -78.72 -1.30
C GLN A 298 -18.86 -80.13 -0.75
N SER A 299 -18.54 -80.24 0.54
CA SER A 299 -18.35 -81.53 1.22
C SER A 299 -19.68 -82.27 1.40
N GLY A 300 -20.71 -81.58 1.91
CA GLY A 300 -22.07 -82.10 2.09
C GLY A 300 -22.68 -82.60 0.79
N LEU A 301 -22.59 -81.83 -0.30
CA LEU A 301 -23.03 -82.25 -1.64
C LEU A 301 -22.28 -83.49 -2.16
N ARG A 302 -20.96 -83.58 -1.90
CA ARG A 302 -20.17 -84.79 -2.25
C ARG A 302 -20.54 -86.01 -1.41
N LYS A 303 -20.99 -85.81 -0.16
CA LYS A 303 -21.50 -86.87 0.72
C LYS A 303 -22.88 -87.33 0.24
N TYR A 304 -23.77 -86.38 -0.09
CA TYR A 304 -25.10 -86.61 -0.65
C TYR A 304 -25.06 -87.49 -1.91
N VAL A 305 -24.25 -87.11 -2.91
CA VAL A 305 -24.08 -87.90 -4.16
C VAL A 305 -23.59 -89.32 -3.87
N ARG A 306 -22.63 -89.49 -2.96
CA ARG A 306 -22.12 -90.83 -2.58
C ARG A 306 -23.17 -91.67 -1.85
N TYR A 307 -23.96 -91.05 -0.99
CA TYR A 307 -24.98 -91.73 -0.18
C TYR A 307 -26.12 -92.28 -1.05
N LEU A 308 -26.57 -91.49 -2.04
CA LEU A 308 -27.58 -91.91 -3.03
C LEU A 308 -27.06 -93.01 -3.97
N THR A 309 -25.81 -92.91 -4.44
CA THR A 309 -25.22 -93.89 -5.38
C THR A 309 -25.00 -95.26 -4.72
N ALA A 310 -24.90 -95.33 -3.39
CA ALA A 310 -24.69 -96.58 -2.65
C ALA A 310 -25.96 -97.42 -2.43
N ALA A 311 -27.13 -96.98 -2.92
CA ALA A 311 -28.38 -97.70 -2.77
C ALA A 311 -28.53 -98.83 -3.81
N LYS A 312 -28.96 -100.03 -3.35
CA LYS A 312 -29.10 -101.23 -4.21
C LYS A 312 -30.54 -101.53 -4.64
N SER A 313 -31.53 -100.72 -4.23
CA SER A 313 -32.94 -100.88 -4.60
C SER A 313 -33.68 -99.53 -4.60
N VAL A 314 -34.74 -99.42 -5.40
CA VAL A 314 -35.53 -98.18 -5.59
C VAL A 314 -36.17 -97.68 -4.28
N GLU A 315 -36.64 -98.60 -3.43
CA GLU A 315 -37.26 -98.23 -2.15
C GLU A 315 -36.22 -97.82 -1.09
N GLY A 316 -35.00 -98.36 -1.18
CA GLY A 316 -33.86 -97.92 -0.39
C GLY A 316 -33.29 -96.56 -0.82
N VAL A 317 -33.47 -96.16 -2.08
CA VAL A 317 -33.13 -94.81 -2.56
C VAL A 317 -34.05 -93.76 -1.91
N LYS A 318 -35.37 -93.98 -1.90
CA LYS A 318 -36.34 -93.01 -1.37
C LYS A 318 -36.15 -92.69 0.12
N ARG A 319 -35.87 -93.69 0.96
CA ARG A 319 -35.58 -93.44 2.39
C ARG A 319 -34.26 -92.70 2.59
N ARG A 320 -33.23 -93.09 1.84
CA ARG A 320 -31.91 -92.46 1.89
C ARG A 320 -31.90 -91.04 1.33
N GLU A 321 -32.77 -90.75 0.39
CA GLU A 321 -32.98 -89.41 -0.14
C GLU A 321 -33.57 -88.50 0.93
N ALA A 322 -34.62 -88.93 1.63
CA ALA A 322 -35.20 -88.17 2.74
C ALA A 322 -34.20 -87.90 3.88
N ASP A 323 -33.44 -88.92 4.31
CA ASP A 323 -32.43 -88.76 5.37
C ASP A 323 -31.28 -87.82 4.94
N ALA A 324 -30.90 -87.87 3.65
CA ALA A 324 -29.81 -87.04 3.14
C ALA A 324 -30.25 -85.60 2.83
N GLU A 325 -31.52 -85.38 2.53
CA GLU A 325 -32.12 -84.04 2.47
C GLU A 325 -32.15 -83.37 3.84
N ASP A 326 -32.50 -84.12 4.89
CA ASP A 326 -32.53 -83.61 6.28
C ASP A 326 -31.11 -83.24 6.76
N ASP A 327 -30.13 -84.13 6.57
CA ASP A 327 -28.70 -83.88 6.86
C ASP A 327 -28.17 -82.63 6.13
N LEU A 328 -28.51 -82.47 4.84
CA LEU A 328 -28.05 -81.34 4.02
C LEU A 328 -28.74 -80.04 4.45
N ALA A 329 -30.01 -80.09 4.83
CA ALA A 329 -30.76 -78.95 5.35
C ALA A 329 -30.19 -78.46 6.68
N GLU A 330 -29.79 -79.36 7.58
CA GLU A 330 -29.13 -79.00 8.84
C GLU A 330 -27.76 -78.33 8.59
N GLU A 331 -26.93 -78.89 7.69
CA GLU A 331 -25.64 -78.28 7.34
C GLU A 331 -25.79 -76.90 6.70
N LEU A 332 -26.77 -76.73 5.80
CA LEU A 332 -27.09 -75.45 5.16
C LEU A 332 -27.54 -74.39 6.16
N SER A 333 -28.45 -74.75 7.07
CA SER A 333 -28.94 -73.86 8.13
C SER A 333 -27.80 -73.37 9.04
N GLY A 334 -26.86 -74.26 9.39
CA GLY A 334 -25.68 -73.89 10.17
C GLY A 334 -24.72 -72.94 9.43
N ILE A 335 -24.59 -73.08 8.11
CA ILE A 335 -23.80 -72.18 7.27
C ILE A 335 -24.48 -70.81 7.15
N GLU A 336 -25.79 -70.81 6.89
CA GLU A 336 -26.61 -69.60 6.74
C GLU A 336 -26.56 -68.75 8.01
N SER A 337 -26.83 -69.35 9.19
CA SER A 337 -26.79 -68.65 10.47
C SER A 337 -25.41 -68.05 10.78
N LYS A 338 -24.32 -68.74 10.42
CA LYS A 338 -22.96 -68.24 10.63
C LYS A 338 -22.68 -67.03 9.73
N ILE A 339 -23.03 -67.12 8.45
CA ILE A 339 -22.82 -66.02 7.49
C ILE A 339 -23.70 -64.82 7.86
N GLU A 340 -24.96 -65.05 8.25
CA GLU A 340 -25.89 -64.01 8.67
C GLU A 340 -25.33 -63.20 9.84
N LYS A 341 -24.75 -63.87 10.84
CA LYS A 341 -24.12 -63.22 11.99
C LYS A 341 -22.94 -62.31 11.60
N GLU A 342 -22.03 -62.79 10.75
CA GLU A 342 -20.87 -61.99 10.33
C GLU A 342 -21.29 -60.80 9.45
N ILE A 343 -22.33 -60.96 8.63
CA ILE A 343 -22.91 -59.85 7.85
C ILE A 343 -23.56 -58.81 8.79
N GLU A 344 -24.27 -59.26 9.82
CA GLU A 344 -24.89 -58.37 10.81
C GLU A 344 -23.84 -57.55 11.57
N ASP A 345 -22.69 -58.14 11.90
CA ASP A 345 -21.60 -57.46 12.60
C ASP A 345 -20.93 -56.40 11.69
N VAL A 346 -20.72 -56.71 10.41
CA VAL A 346 -20.30 -55.71 9.39
C VAL A 346 -21.33 -54.57 9.24
N GLU A 347 -22.62 -54.90 9.22
CA GLU A 347 -23.69 -53.90 9.11
C GLU A 347 -23.75 -52.99 10.35
N LYS A 348 -23.61 -53.54 11.56
CA LYS A 348 -23.56 -52.76 12.82
C LYS A 348 -22.41 -51.76 12.82
N VAL A 349 -21.24 -52.16 12.32
CA VAL A 349 -20.08 -51.27 12.17
C VAL A 349 -20.37 -50.17 11.15
N ASN A 350 -21.03 -50.49 10.04
CA ASN A 350 -21.39 -49.50 9.01
C ASN A 350 -22.53 -48.54 9.46
N LYS A 351 -23.49 -49.03 10.25
CA LYS A 351 -24.61 -48.23 10.77
C LYS A 351 -24.15 -47.23 11.84
N ARG A 352 -23.23 -47.63 12.72
CA ARG A 352 -22.53 -46.70 13.65
C ARG A 352 -21.82 -45.58 12.90
N ARG A 353 -21.24 -45.88 11.74
CA ARG A 353 -20.59 -44.88 10.84
C ARG A 353 -21.59 -43.87 10.25
N ARG A 354 -22.81 -44.28 9.88
CA ARG A 354 -23.83 -43.33 9.38
C ARG A 354 -24.32 -42.36 10.45
N HIS A 355 -24.42 -42.80 11.70
CA HIS A 355 -24.84 -41.94 12.81
C HIS A 355 -23.74 -40.98 13.27
N GLU A 356 -22.46 -41.39 13.26
CA GLU A 356 -21.34 -40.47 13.56
C GLU A 356 -21.08 -39.44 12.45
N HIS A 357 -21.48 -39.73 11.20
CA HIS A 357 -21.30 -38.79 10.08
C HIS A 357 -22.40 -37.72 10.00
N TYR A 358 -23.60 -37.98 10.53
CA TYR A 358 -24.73 -37.03 10.58
C TYR A 358 -24.86 -36.28 11.92
N GLY A 359 -24.07 -36.63 12.93
CA GLY A 359 -24.08 -36.00 14.25
C GLY A 359 -23.26 -34.72 14.37
N HIS A 360 -22.65 -34.22 13.28
CA HIS A 360 -21.83 -33.00 13.32
C HIS A 360 -22.41 -31.80 12.54
N ASP A 361 -23.58 -31.94 11.90
CA ASP A 361 -24.23 -30.85 11.15
C ASP A 361 -25.35 -30.14 11.95
N LYS A 362 -25.39 -30.32 13.27
CA LYS A 362 -26.25 -29.53 14.15
C LYS A 362 -25.53 -29.26 15.46
N GLU A 363 -24.73 -28.21 15.47
CA GLU A 363 -24.76 -27.16 16.50
C GLU A 363 -23.77 -26.05 16.10
N ASP A 364 -24.35 -24.84 16.04
CA ASP A 364 -23.80 -23.48 15.91
C ASP A 364 -23.17 -22.99 14.59
#